data_AF-X8DGG2-F1
#
_entry.id   AF-X8DGG2-F1
#
_cell.length_a   1.000
_cell.length_b   1.000
_cell.length_c   1.000
_cell.angle_alpha   90.00
_cell.angle_beta   90.00
_cell.angle_gamma   90.00
#
_symmetry.space_group_name_H-M   'P 1'
#
loop_
_entity.id
_entity.type
_entity.pdbx_description
1 polymer ?
#
loop_
_entity_poly.entity_id
_entity_poly.type
_entity_poly.pdbx_seq_one_letter_code
_entity_poly.pdbx_strand_id
1 'polypeptide(L)'
;MRPLAERITMGAKGHAEALTPNIGAACADAGVVVGDLGAIVVGCGPGPFTGLRVGMATAAAMGLALDIPVYPVCTLDAIGHGTVGRVLVVTDARRREVYWAGYNDGVRVSGPAVDAPADVSLDGYTQVAGSPDHTTLFDLPAVDRHYPSPSRLVQVAGWDEPPGALTPLYLRRPDAKEPRR
;
A
#
# COMPACT_ATOMS: atom_id res chain seq x y z
N MET A 1 4.92 -3.52 -16.99
CA MET A 1 4.89 -4.99 -16.83
C MET A 1 3.43 -5.44 -16.63
N ARG A 2 2.93 -6.39 -17.41
CA ARG A 2 1.56 -6.93 -17.26
C ARG A 2 1.60 -8.14 -16.30
N PRO A 3 0.68 -8.26 -15.32
CA PRO A 3 0.67 -9.42 -14.43
C PRO A 3 0.25 -10.70 -15.16
N LEU A 4 0.79 -11.86 -14.74
CA LEU A 4 0.35 -13.17 -15.22
C LEU A 4 -1.05 -13.52 -14.68
N ALA A 5 -1.31 -13.20 -13.41
CA ALA A 5 -2.61 -13.29 -12.78
C ALA A 5 -2.72 -12.27 -11.64
N GLU A 6 -3.95 -11.93 -11.25
CA GLU A 6 -4.22 -11.10 -10.07
C GLU A 6 -5.53 -11.54 -9.39
N ARG A 7 -5.54 -11.49 -8.05
CA ARG A 7 -6.74 -11.73 -7.23
C ARG A 7 -6.90 -10.57 -6.25
N ILE A 8 -8.06 -9.93 -6.29
CA ILE A 8 -8.41 -8.81 -5.42
C ILE A 8 -9.75 -9.12 -4.77
N THR A 9 -9.78 -9.12 -3.43
CA THR A 9 -11.02 -9.31 -2.66
C THR A 9 -11.35 -8.03 -1.92
N MET A 10 -12.49 -7.42 -2.28
CA MET A 10 -12.99 -6.21 -1.62
C MET A 10 -13.87 -6.57 -0.43
N GLY A 11 -13.76 -5.82 0.67
CA GLY A 11 -14.67 -5.95 1.83
C GLY A 11 -14.57 -7.28 2.58
N ALA A 12 -13.46 -8.01 2.47
CA ALA A 12 -13.28 -9.29 3.14
C ALA A 12 -13.42 -9.15 4.67
N LYS A 13 -14.40 -9.84 5.25
CA LYS A 13 -14.40 -10.13 6.69
C LYS A 13 -13.35 -11.23 6.90
N GLY A 14 -12.21 -10.88 7.53
CA GLY A 14 -11.11 -11.82 7.78
C GLY A 14 -9.98 -11.75 6.73
N HIS A 15 -9.08 -10.77 6.89
CA HIS A 15 -7.89 -10.64 6.01
C HIS A 15 -7.04 -11.91 5.97
N ALA A 16 -6.89 -12.60 7.10
CA ALA A 16 -6.10 -13.83 7.18
C ALA A 16 -6.75 -15.00 6.44
N GLU A 17 -8.08 -15.08 6.49
CA GLU A 17 -8.85 -16.15 5.85
C GLU A 17 -8.87 -16.00 4.33
N ALA A 18 -8.87 -14.76 3.81
CA ALA A 18 -8.91 -14.50 2.38
C ALA A 18 -7.53 -14.52 1.70
N LEU A 19 -6.45 -14.14 2.40
CA LEU A 19 -5.14 -13.91 1.78
C LEU A 19 -4.51 -15.19 1.23
N THR A 20 -4.39 -16.24 2.04
CA THR A 20 -3.74 -17.49 1.62
C THR A 20 -4.49 -18.18 0.47
N PRO A 21 -5.84 -18.29 0.47
CA PRO A 21 -6.58 -18.79 -0.69
C PRO A 21 -6.38 -17.94 -1.96
N ASN A 22 -6.32 -16.61 -1.83
CA ASN A 22 -6.07 -15.73 -2.97
C ASN A 22 -4.68 -15.95 -3.59
N ILE A 23 -3.65 -16.19 -2.76
CA ILE A 23 -2.30 -16.50 -3.24
C ILE A 23 -2.31 -17.80 -4.03
N GLY A 24 -2.91 -18.86 -3.48
CA GLY A 24 -3.03 -20.15 -4.16
C GLY A 24 -3.80 -20.06 -5.47
N ALA A 25 -4.92 -19.35 -5.47
CA ALA A 25 -5.73 -19.13 -6.67
C ALA A 25 -4.98 -18.32 -7.74
N ALA A 26 -4.27 -17.25 -7.36
CA ALA A 26 -3.47 -16.46 -8.30
C ALA A 26 -2.32 -17.28 -8.92
N CYS A 27 -1.65 -18.13 -8.14
CA CYS A 27 -0.62 -19.03 -8.68
C CYS A 27 -1.24 -20.03 -9.68
N ALA A 28 -2.38 -20.63 -9.32
CA ALA A 28 -3.09 -21.56 -10.19
C ALA A 28 -3.54 -20.92 -11.52
N ASP A 29 -4.08 -19.69 -11.47
CA ASP A 29 -4.46 -18.94 -12.67
C ASP A 29 -3.25 -18.63 -13.57
N ALA A 30 -2.08 -18.39 -12.96
CA ALA A 30 -0.83 -18.14 -13.67
C ALA A 30 -0.14 -19.44 -14.16
N GLY A 31 -0.65 -20.62 -13.80
CA GLY A 31 -0.06 -21.90 -14.16
C GLY A 31 1.27 -22.22 -13.44
N VAL A 32 1.49 -21.61 -12.27
CA VAL A 32 2.69 -21.82 -11.44
C VAL A 32 2.31 -22.34 -10.06
N VAL A 33 3.26 -22.91 -9.34
CA VAL A 33 3.10 -23.24 -7.91
C VAL A 33 3.77 -22.19 -7.04
N VAL A 34 3.40 -22.14 -5.76
CA VAL A 34 4.00 -21.21 -4.79
C VAL A 34 5.52 -21.36 -4.69
N GLY A 35 6.05 -22.58 -4.92
CA GLY A 35 7.48 -22.85 -4.94
C GLY A 35 8.24 -22.24 -6.13
N ASP A 36 7.53 -21.81 -7.18
CA ASP A 36 8.15 -21.17 -8.36
C ASP A 36 8.37 -19.66 -8.15
N LEU A 37 7.88 -19.10 -7.04
CA LEU A 37 8.03 -17.68 -6.74
C LEU A 37 9.49 -17.36 -6.42
N GLY A 38 10.06 -16.36 -7.10
CA GLY A 38 11.44 -15.89 -6.85
C GLY A 38 11.55 -14.71 -5.88
N ALA A 39 10.44 -14.05 -5.56
CA ALA A 39 10.39 -12.93 -4.62
C ALA A 39 8.95 -12.66 -4.17
N ILE A 40 8.80 -11.96 -3.06
CA ILE A 40 7.51 -11.48 -2.54
C ILE A 40 7.57 -9.97 -2.42
N VAL A 41 6.51 -9.28 -2.83
CA VAL A 41 6.35 -7.84 -2.59
C VAL A 41 5.17 -7.63 -1.66
N VAL A 42 5.37 -6.82 -0.62
CA VAL A 42 4.33 -6.57 0.40
C VAL A 42 4.17 -5.08 0.68
N GLY A 43 2.90 -4.64 0.73
CA GLY A 43 2.58 -3.29 1.20
C GLY A 43 2.85 -3.15 2.71
N CYS A 44 3.74 -2.25 3.08
CA CYS A 44 4.12 -1.96 4.47
C CYS A 44 3.35 -0.77 5.08
N GLY A 45 2.28 -0.32 4.41
CA GLY A 45 1.48 0.81 4.84
C GLY A 45 1.90 2.12 4.18
N PRO A 46 1.33 3.26 4.58
CA PRO A 46 0.29 3.37 5.61
C PRO A 46 -1.02 2.68 5.18
N GLY A 47 -1.82 2.28 6.16
CA GLY A 47 -3.10 1.58 5.94
C GLY A 47 -3.67 0.97 7.22
N PRO A 48 -4.83 0.28 7.15
CA PRO A 48 -5.47 -0.33 8.30
C PRO A 48 -4.58 -1.38 8.99
N PHE A 49 -4.43 -1.24 10.30
CA PHE A 49 -3.53 -2.03 11.14
C PHE A 49 -3.68 -3.55 11.00
N THR A 50 -4.92 -4.06 11.03
CA THR A 50 -5.20 -5.50 10.98
C THR A 50 -4.77 -6.11 9.65
N GLY A 51 -5.12 -5.47 8.53
CA GLY A 51 -4.74 -5.95 7.19
C GLY A 51 -3.23 -5.88 6.98
N LEU A 52 -2.60 -4.79 7.44
CA LEU A 52 -1.16 -4.59 7.32
C LEU A 52 -0.36 -5.68 8.05
N ARG A 53 -0.70 -5.97 9.31
CA ARG A 53 -0.03 -7.00 10.10
C ARG A 53 -0.19 -8.39 9.52
N VAL A 54 -1.39 -8.74 9.07
CA VAL A 54 -1.65 -10.03 8.42
C VAL A 54 -0.80 -10.15 7.15
N GLY A 55 -0.85 -9.17 6.25
CA GLY A 55 -0.10 -9.19 5.00
C GLY A 55 1.41 -9.30 5.20
N MET A 56 1.97 -8.47 6.10
CA MET A 56 3.40 -8.50 6.42
C MET A 56 3.85 -9.79 7.08
N ALA A 57 3.08 -10.33 8.02
CA ALA A 57 3.40 -11.60 8.68
C ALA A 57 3.35 -12.77 7.69
N THR A 58 2.34 -12.82 6.81
CA THR A 58 2.23 -13.82 5.75
C THR A 58 3.42 -13.72 4.78
N ALA A 59 3.77 -12.51 4.34
CA ALA A 59 4.90 -12.30 3.43
C ALA A 59 6.24 -12.73 4.07
N ALA A 60 6.47 -12.37 5.34
CA ALA A 60 7.66 -12.77 6.07
C ALA A 60 7.76 -14.30 6.25
N ALA A 61 6.65 -14.95 6.63
CA ALA A 61 6.59 -16.39 6.80
C ALA A 61 6.83 -17.15 5.49
N MET A 62 6.23 -16.68 4.38
CA MET A 62 6.44 -17.26 3.06
C MET A 62 7.87 -17.03 2.55
N GLY A 63 8.41 -15.83 2.71
CA GLY A 63 9.79 -15.53 2.32
C GLY A 63 10.80 -16.42 3.04
N LEU A 64 10.59 -16.64 4.34
CA LEU A 64 11.39 -17.58 5.13
C LEU A 64 11.21 -19.03 4.67
N ALA A 65 9.97 -19.48 4.43
CA ALA A 65 9.69 -20.86 4.05
C ALA A 65 10.19 -21.23 2.64
N LEU A 66 10.21 -20.27 1.73
CA LEU A 66 10.65 -20.43 0.34
C LEU A 66 12.12 -20.03 0.12
N ASP A 67 12.76 -19.44 1.13
CA ASP A 67 14.11 -18.85 1.04
C ASP A 67 14.23 -17.81 -0.09
N ILE A 68 13.27 -16.88 -0.15
CA ILE A 68 13.20 -15.83 -1.17
C ILE A 68 13.09 -14.43 -0.58
N PRO A 69 13.61 -13.39 -1.29
CA PRO A 69 13.55 -12.01 -0.83
C PRO A 69 12.11 -11.48 -0.70
N VAL A 70 11.87 -10.67 0.34
CA VAL A 70 10.59 -9.99 0.58
C VAL A 70 10.79 -8.48 0.54
N TYR A 71 10.27 -7.84 -0.50
CA TYR A 71 10.39 -6.40 -0.75
C TYR A 71 9.28 -5.61 -0.06
N PRO A 72 9.61 -4.76 0.94
CA PRO A 72 8.65 -3.82 1.51
C PRO A 72 8.37 -2.68 0.54
N VAL A 73 7.11 -2.32 0.39
CA VAL A 73 6.68 -1.19 -0.44
C VAL A 73 5.72 -0.32 0.33
N CYS A 74 5.88 1.00 0.26
CA CYS A 74 4.87 1.89 0.81
C CYS A 74 3.61 1.85 -0.06
N THR A 75 2.46 1.60 0.57
CA THR A 75 1.16 1.45 -0.08
C THR A 75 0.80 2.63 -0.99
N LEU A 76 1.16 3.87 -0.60
CA LEU A 76 0.87 5.06 -1.41
C LEU A 76 1.66 5.09 -2.72
N ASP A 77 2.84 4.44 -2.81
CA ASP A 77 3.61 4.39 -4.07
C ASP A 77 2.86 3.62 -5.14
N ALA A 78 2.14 2.56 -4.77
CA ALA A 78 1.33 1.83 -5.72
C ALA A 78 0.17 2.67 -6.30
N ILE A 79 -0.27 3.72 -5.60
CA ILE A 79 -1.27 4.66 -6.13
C ILE A 79 -0.59 5.77 -6.93
N GLY A 80 0.51 6.32 -6.41
CA GLY A 80 1.26 7.39 -7.06
C GLY A 80 1.94 6.96 -8.37
N HIS A 81 2.31 5.68 -8.51
CA HIS A 81 3.04 5.19 -9.67
C HIS A 81 2.33 5.45 -11.00
N GLY A 82 3.07 6.06 -11.94
CA GLY A 82 2.57 6.40 -13.28
C GLY A 82 1.53 7.53 -13.31
N THR A 83 1.39 8.29 -12.23
CA THR A 83 0.74 9.61 -12.29
C THR A 83 1.63 10.59 -13.06
N VAL A 84 1.03 11.63 -13.64
CA VAL A 84 1.73 12.66 -14.42
C VAL A 84 1.57 14.00 -13.73
N GLY A 85 2.65 14.78 -13.64
CA GLY A 85 2.70 16.05 -12.93
C GLY A 85 2.68 15.87 -11.42
N ARG A 86 2.29 16.94 -10.71
CA ARG A 86 2.27 16.99 -9.24
C ARG A 86 0.94 16.50 -8.69
N VAL A 87 0.94 15.32 -8.07
CA VAL A 87 -0.26 14.63 -7.59
C VAL A 87 -0.16 14.38 -6.09
N LEU A 88 -1.20 14.78 -5.34
CA LEU A 88 -1.39 14.41 -3.95
C LEU A 88 -2.09 13.04 -3.90
N VAL A 89 -1.50 12.04 -3.25
CA VAL A 89 -2.14 10.74 -3.03
C VAL A 89 -2.69 10.70 -1.61
N VAL A 90 -3.98 10.37 -1.44
CA VAL A 90 -4.65 10.32 -0.14
C VAL A 90 -5.45 9.04 0.09
N THR A 91 -5.43 8.53 1.32
CA THR A 91 -6.25 7.37 1.74
C THR A 91 -6.74 7.56 3.19
N ASP A 92 -7.76 6.80 3.57
CA ASP A 92 -8.37 6.86 4.92
C ASP A 92 -7.36 6.52 6.03
N ALA A 93 -7.05 7.47 6.92
CA ALA A 93 -6.29 7.22 8.15
C ALA A 93 -7.18 7.01 9.38
N ARG A 94 -8.51 6.95 9.19
CA ARG A 94 -9.56 7.00 10.21
C ARG A 94 -9.55 8.32 10.97
N ARG A 95 -10.51 8.48 11.88
CA ARG A 95 -10.56 9.60 12.85
C ARG A 95 -10.47 11.01 12.22
N ARG A 96 -11.02 11.17 11.01
CA ARG A 96 -11.03 12.43 10.24
C ARG A 96 -9.64 12.88 9.80
N GLU A 97 -8.71 11.94 9.64
CA GLU A 97 -7.36 12.17 9.10
C GLU A 97 -7.19 11.42 7.77
N VAL A 98 -6.20 11.84 6.99
CA VAL A 98 -5.77 11.15 5.77
C VAL A 98 -4.32 10.72 5.90
N TYR A 99 -4.02 9.54 5.35
CA TYR A 99 -2.65 9.20 5.00
C TYR A 99 -2.37 9.82 3.64
N TRP A 100 -1.29 10.58 3.55
CA TRP A 100 -0.97 11.30 2.33
C TRP A 100 0.51 11.22 1.95
N ALA A 101 0.79 11.37 0.65
CA ALA A 101 2.11 11.57 0.10
C ALA A 101 2.02 12.36 -1.20
N GLY A 102 3.04 13.17 -1.48
CA GLY A 102 3.14 13.94 -2.70
C GLY A 102 3.96 13.21 -3.76
N TYR A 103 3.54 13.31 -5.01
CA TYR A 103 4.23 12.70 -6.15
C TYR A 103 4.49 13.75 -7.24
N ASN A 104 5.60 13.61 -7.95
CA ASN A 104 5.88 14.29 -9.20
C ASN A 104 6.24 13.25 -10.26
N ASP A 105 5.44 13.15 -11.33
CA ASP A 105 5.63 12.18 -12.41
C ASP A 105 5.77 10.73 -11.90
N GLY A 106 4.96 10.39 -10.91
CA GLY A 106 4.92 9.07 -10.29
C GLY A 106 6.04 8.76 -9.31
N VAL A 107 6.93 9.72 -9.04
CA VAL A 107 8.00 9.61 -8.03
C VAL A 107 7.57 10.36 -6.78
N ARG A 108 7.69 9.73 -5.61
CA ARG A 108 7.35 10.36 -4.33
C ARG A 108 8.32 11.51 -4.02
N VAL A 109 7.77 12.67 -3.68
CA VAL A 109 8.53 13.88 -3.32
C VAL A 109 8.26 14.40 -1.90
N SER A 110 7.20 13.91 -1.24
CA SER A 110 6.92 14.22 0.17
C SER A 110 6.12 13.11 0.85
N GLY A 111 6.15 13.09 2.18
CA GLY A 111 5.52 12.04 2.98
C GLY A 111 6.24 10.68 2.84
N PRO A 112 5.61 9.56 3.22
CA PRO A 112 4.21 9.47 3.66
C PRO A 112 4.01 10.09 5.05
N ALA A 113 2.87 10.76 5.25
CA ALA A 113 2.49 11.41 6.50
C ALA A 113 1.00 11.15 6.83
N VAL A 114 0.58 11.59 8.02
CA VAL A 114 -0.81 11.51 8.49
C VAL A 114 -1.19 12.84 9.13
N ASP A 115 -2.23 13.47 8.61
CA ASP A 115 -2.70 14.78 9.07
C ASP A 115 -4.22 14.89 8.87
N ALA A 116 -4.87 15.86 9.51
CA ALA A 116 -6.23 16.22 9.13
C ALA A 116 -6.24 16.81 7.71
N PRO A 117 -7.29 16.60 6.90
CA PRO A 117 -7.35 17.11 5.52
C PRO A 117 -7.07 18.61 5.40
N ALA A 118 -7.54 19.41 6.36
CA ALA A 118 -7.34 20.86 6.39
C ALA A 118 -5.88 21.28 6.69
N ASP A 119 -5.08 20.38 7.25
CA ASP A 119 -3.67 20.64 7.61
C ASP A 119 -2.69 20.17 6.53
N VAL A 120 -3.18 19.48 5.48
CA VAL A 120 -2.35 19.06 4.35
C VAL A 120 -2.13 20.26 3.41
N SER A 121 -0.88 20.71 3.27
CA SER A 121 -0.54 21.74 2.27
C SER A 121 -0.77 21.23 0.85
N LEU A 122 -1.49 22.03 0.05
CA LEU A 122 -1.76 21.75 -1.37
C LEU A 122 -0.75 22.43 -2.31
N ASP A 123 0.27 23.09 -1.76
CA ASP A 123 1.17 23.95 -2.52
C ASP A 123 1.88 23.18 -3.65
N GLY A 124 1.50 23.52 -4.88
CA GLY A 124 2.08 22.96 -6.09
C GLY A 124 1.49 21.62 -6.54
N TYR A 125 0.54 21.01 -5.82
CA TYR A 125 -0.22 19.87 -6.35
C TYR A 125 -1.34 20.37 -7.26
N THR A 126 -1.49 19.72 -8.41
CA THR A 126 -2.51 20.10 -9.41
C THR A 126 -3.65 19.08 -9.51
N GLN A 127 -3.49 17.93 -8.88
CA GLN A 127 -4.41 16.79 -8.95
C GLN A 127 -4.35 15.99 -7.64
N VAL A 128 -5.38 15.20 -7.36
CA VAL A 128 -5.45 14.29 -6.21
C VAL A 128 -5.80 12.87 -6.66
N ALA A 129 -5.25 11.85 -6.01
CA ALA A 129 -5.51 10.44 -6.27
C ALA A 129 -5.74 9.67 -4.96
N GLY A 130 -6.30 8.47 -5.05
CA GLY A 130 -6.56 7.59 -3.92
C GLY A 130 -8.05 7.45 -3.59
N SER A 131 -8.37 7.23 -2.32
CA SER A 131 -9.72 6.84 -1.89
C SER A 131 -10.78 7.84 -2.38
N PRO A 132 -11.81 7.42 -3.13
CA PRO A 132 -12.82 8.33 -3.70
C PRO A 132 -13.39 9.30 -2.66
N ASP A 133 -13.84 8.77 -1.52
CA ASP A 133 -14.41 9.57 -0.43
C ASP A 133 -13.45 10.59 0.18
N HIS A 134 -12.13 10.37 0.07
CA HIS A 134 -11.11 11.25 0.64
C HIS A 134 -10.55 12.23 -0.38
N THR A 135 -10.59 11.89 -1.67
CA THR A 135 -10.21 12.85 -2.73
C THR A 135 -11.12 14.08 -2.75
N THR A 136 -12.39 13.94 -2.38
CA THR A 136 -13.37 15.04 -2.31
C THR A 136 -13.10 16.04 -1.19
N LEU A 137 -12.19 15.72 -0.26
CA LEU A 137 -11.79 16.61 0.83
C LEU A 137 -10.80 17.69 0.37
N PHE A 138 -10.33 17.59 -0.88
CA PHE A 138 -9.34 18.47 -1.48
C PHE A 138 -9.93 19.15 -2.71
N ASP A 139 -9.70 20.45 -2.86
CA ASP A 139 -10.13 21.23 -4.03
C ASP A 139 -9.17 21.00 -5.21
N LEU A 140 -9.06 19.74 -5.64
CA LEU A 140 -8.19 19.29 -6.71
C LEU A 140 -8.94 18.30 -7.61
N PRO A 141 -8.71 18.29 -8.94
CA PRO A 141 -9.28 17.29 -9.82
C PRO A 141 -8.76 15.89 -9.46
N ALA A 142 -9.68 14.93 -9.39
CA ALA A 142 -9.35 13.55 -9.05
C ALA A 142 -8.81 12.77 -10.26
N VAL A 143 -7.73 12.01 -10.04
CA VAL A 143 -7.19 11.03 -10.99
C VAL A 143 -7.82 9.66 -10.73
N ASP A 144 -8.14 8.91 -11.78
CA ASP A 144 -8.69 7.55 -11.71
C ASP A 144 -7.65 6.53 -11.21
N ARG A 145 -7.33 6.62 -9.91
CA ARG A 145 -6.38 5.76 -9.18
C ARG A 145 -6.82 5.64 -7.74
N HIS A 146 -7.75 4.72 -7.47
CA HIS A 146 -8.47 4.71 -6.20
C HIS A 146 -7.79 3.95 -5.06
N TYR A 147 -7.14 2.83 -5.38
CA TYR A 147 -6.60 1.89 -4.39
C TYR A 147 -5.24 1.36 -4.86
N PRO A 148 -4.37 0.92 -3.92
CA PRO A 148 -3.17 0.20 -4.28
C PRO A 148 -3.54 -1.10 -5.00
N SER A 149 -2.94 -1.35 -6.16
CA SER A 149 -3.09 -2.62 -6.88
C SER A 149 -1.85 -3.50 -6.68
N PRO A 150 -1.99 -4.84 -6.60
CA PRO A 150 -0.86 -5.76 -6.48
C PRO A 150 0.21 -5.56 -7.57
N SER A 151 -0.23 -5.39 -8.83
CA SER A 151 0.67 -5.16 -9.97
C SER A 151 1.51 -3.88 -9.84
N ARG A 152 0.93 -2.79 -9.33
CA ARG A 152 1.68 -1.55 -9.08
C ARG A 152 2.62 -1.65 -7.87
N LEU A 153 2.26 -2.41 -6.82
CA LEU A 153 3.20 -2.69 -5.73
C LEU A 153 4.47 -3.37 -6.28
N VAL A 154 4.29 -4.37 -7.16
CA VAL A 154 5.41 -5.04 -7.84
C VAL A 154 6.21 -4.07 -8.70
N GLN A 155 5.57 -3.14 -9.41
CA GLN A 155 6.24 -2.17 -10.28
C GLN A 155 7.10 -1.13 -9.53
N VAL A 156 6.75 -0.81 -8.29
CA VAL A 156 7.49 0.15 -7.46
C VAL A 156 8.43 -0.49 -6.44
N ALA A 157 8.51 -1.82 -6.41
CA ALA A 157 9.49 -2.48 -5.56
C ALA A 157 10.91 -2.12 -5.99
N GLY A 158 11.81 -1.91 -5.03
CA GLY A 158 13.20 -1.55 -5.26
C GLY A 158 14.02 -2.76 -5.71
N TRP A 159 13.75 -3.28 -6.91
CA TRP A 159 14.40 -4.49 -7.46
C TRP A 159 15.91 -4.37 -7.64
N ASP A 160 16.42 -3.15 -7.72
CA ASP A 160 17.85 -2.86 -7.93
C ASP A 160 18.68 -2.93 -6.64
N GLU A 161 18.03 -3.07 -5.48
CA GLU A 161 18.67 -3.10 -4.16
C GLU A 161 18.21 -4.34 -3.36
N PRO A 162 19.03 -4.84 -2.40
CA PRO A 162 18.57 -5.85 -1.46
C PRO A 162 17.33 -5.38 -0.70
N PRO A 163 16.37 -6.27 -0.39
CA PRO A 163 15.17 -5.87 0.33
C PRO A 163 15.50 -5.25 1.69
N GLY A 164 14.90 -4.08 1.96
CA GLY A 164 14.95 -3.45 3.26
C GLY A 164 14.21 -4.23 4.35
N ALA A 165 14.31 -3.77 5.59
CA ALA A 165 13.59 -4.38 6.71
C ALA A 165 12.07 -4.28 6.52
N LEU A 166 11.34 -5.36 6.84
CA LEU A 166 9.87 -5.38 6.87
C LEU A 166 9.33 -4.60 8.07
N THR A 167 9.43 -3.26 7.99
CA THR A 167 8.98 -2.34 9.03
C THR A 167 7.64 -1.72 8.63
N PRO A 168 6.60 -1.83 9.47
CA PRO A 168 5.32 -1.20 9.17
C PRO A 168 5.43 0.32 9.29
N LEU A 169 4.85 1.04 8.33
CA LEU A 169 4.70 2.49 8.34
C LEU A 169 3.52 2.88 9.26
N TYR A 170 3.72 2.72 10.57
CA TYR A 170 2.83 3.24 11.60
C TYR A 170 3.08 4.74 11.79
N LEU A 171 2.46 5.55 10.94
CA LEU A 171 2.63 7.00 10.96
C LEU A 171 1.94 7.66 12.16
N ARG A 172 1.03 6.93 12.82
CA ARG A 172 0.41 7.35 14.08
C ARG A 172 1.04 6.60 15.25
N ARG A 173 1.33 7.31 16.34
CA ARG A 173 1.65 6.66 17.63
C ARG A 173 0.41 5.91 18.14
N PRO A 174 0.56 4.73 18.77
CA PRO A 174 -0.56 4.05 19.39
C PRO A 174 -1.21 4.95 20.45
N ASP A 175 -2.49 5.27 20.29
CA ASP A 175 -3.29 5.91 21.34
C ASP A 175 -3.62 4.90 22.44
N ALA A 176 -2.60 4.42 23.14
CA ALA A 176 -2.80 3.73 24.40
C ALA A 176 -2.93 4.81 25.48
N LYS A 177 -4.15 5.05 25.97
CA LYS A 177 -4.30 5.64 27.30
C LYS A 177 -3.72 4.63 28.29
N GLU A 178 -2.66 5.00 28.99
CA GLU A 178 -2.21 4.20 30.14
C GLU A 178 -3.41 3.96 31.05
N PRO A 179 -3.66 2.71 31.49
CA PRO A 179 -4.69 2.48 32.48
C PRO A 179 -4.35 3.34 33.70
N ARG A 180 -5.25 4.26 34.06
CA ARG A 180 -5.14 5.00 35.32
C ARG A 180 -5.06 3.96 36.44
N ARG A 181 -3.89 3.88 37.08
CA ARG A 181 -3.73 3.20 38.37
C ARG A 181 -4.50 3.95 39.45
#